data_AF-A0A7U6M736-F1
#
_entry.id   AF-A0A7U6M736-F1
#
_cell.length_a   1.000
_cell.length_b   1.000
_cell.length_c   1.000
_cell.angle_alpha   90.00
_cell.angle_beta   90.00
_cell.angle_gamma   90.00
#
_symmetry.space_group_name_H-M   'P 1'
#
loop_
_entity.id
_entity.type
_entity.pdbx_description
1 polymer ?
#
loop_
_entity_poly.entity_id
_entity_poly.type
_entity_poly.pdbx_seq_one_letter_code
_entity_poly.pdbx_strand_id
1 'polypeptide(L)'
;MIRNVDGHDAEEIKMAIETARKSDRPTLICCKTIIGFGSPNKQGKEDCHGAPLGNDEIALARKELNWNHGPFEIPADIYAEWDAKAAGAKAEADWNQRFDAYAKAFPELAAEFKRRDSGELPADFSEKAQAYINEVAAKGETIASRKASQNALNAFGPLLPEFLGGSADLAGSNLTLWKGCKGVEANDASGNYVFYGVREFGMTAIMNGVALHGGLVPYGATFLMFMEYARNAVRMSALMKQRVIHVYTHDSIGLGEDGPTHQPIEQLTSLRSTPNLDTWRPADAVESAVSWKSALERKDGPSALIFSRQNLQHQARDAQQIADISRGGYVLKDCAGEPELILIATGSEVGLAVQAFDKLTEQGRKVRVVSMPCTSVFDAQDAAYKQSVLPLEVGARIAIEAAHADFWYKYVGLEGRIIGMTTYGESAPASALFEEFGFTLENILGIAEELLED
;
A
#
# COMPACT_ATOMS: atom_id res chain seq x y z
N MET A 1 25.83 -22.00 6.49
CA MET A 1 26.00 -21.39 7.82
C MET A 1 27.44 -21.58 8.24
N ILE A 2 28.10 -20.52 8.71
CA ILE A 2 29.46 -20.54 9.26
C ILE A 2 29.32 -20.23 10.75
N ARG A 3 29.71 -21.17 11.62
CA ARG A 3 29.49 -21.09 13.07
C ARG A 3 30.76 -20.70 13.80
N ASN A 4 30.59 -20.17 15.02
CA ASN A 4 31.67 -19.92 15.97
C ASN A 4 32.79 -19.00 15.43
N VAL A 5 32.44 -18.04 14.58
CA VAL A 5 33.40 -17.00 14.16
C VAL A 5 33.60 -16.09 15.37
N ASP A 6 34.85 -15.86 15.79
CA ASP A 6 35.13 -14.83 16.78
C ASP A 6 34.85 -13.45 16.17
N GLY A 7 33.88 -12.74 16.73
CA GLY A 7 33.49 -11.40 16.27
C GLY A 7 34.50 -10.31 16.62
N HIS A 8 35.57 -10.64 17.33
CA HIS A 8 36.68 -9.75 17.67
C HIS A 8 38.00 -10.12 16.98
N ASP A 9 37.99 -11.14 16.10
CA ASP A 9 39.13 -11.51 15.25
C ASP A 9 38.84 -11.12 13.79
N ALA A 10 39.57 -10.13 13.29
CA ALA A 10 39.38 -9.61 11.94
C ALA A 10 39.71 -10.64 10.84
N GLU A 11 40.68 -11.54 11.05
CA GLU A 11 41.04 -12.56 10.06
C GLU A 11 39.98 -13.67 10.02
N GLU A 12 39.43 -14.08 11.17
CA GLU A 12 38.31 -15.03 11.20
C GLU A 12 37.08 -14.48 10.47
N ILE A 13 36.73 -13.21 10.70
CA ILE A 13 35.60 -12.55 10.03
C ILE A 13 35.83 -12.50 8.52
N LYS A 14 37.04 -12.09 8.09
CA LYS A 14 37.41 -12.04 6.68
C LYS A 14 37.30 -13.41 6.01
N MET A 15 37.87 -14.46 6.61
CA MET A 15 37.77 -15.82 6.10
C MET A 15 36.32 -16.29 5.98
N ALA A 16 35.47 -15.94 6.96
CA ALA A 16 34.05 -16.26 6.92
C ALA A 16 33.32 -15.55 5.77
N ILE A 17 33.58 -14.25 5.54
CA ILE A 17 33.00 -13.48 4.43
C ILE A 17 33.46 -14.04 3.07
N GLU A 18 34.75 -14.32 2.90
CA GLU A 18 35.29 -14.90 1.67
C GLU A 18 34.72 -16.28 1.37
N THR A 19 34.47 -17.08 2.41
CA THR A 19 33.80 -18.38 2.29
C THR A 19 32.34 -18.21 1.89
N ALA A 20 31.62 -17.28 2.52
CA ALA A 20 30.20 -17.01 2.22
C ALA A 20 29.99 -16.57 0.76
N ARG A 21 30.88 -15.74 0.20
CA ARG A 21 30.79 -15.25 -1.19
C ARG A 21 30.94 -16.35 -2.26
N LYS A 22 31.44 -17.53 -1.90
CA LYS A 22 31.57 -18.69 -2.79
C LYS A 22 30.34 -19.59 -2.78
N SER A 23 29.36 -19.33 -1.90
CA SER A 23 28.16 -20.15 -1.78
C SER A 23 27.11 -19.80 -2.83
N ASP A 24 26.44 -20.83 -3.34
CA ASP A 24 25.24 -20.77 -4.16
C ASP A 24 23.93 -20.59 -3.34
N ARG A 25 24.05 -20.38 -2.03
CA ARG A 25 22.93 -20.28 -1.08
C ARG A 25 23.10 -19.07 -0.15
N PRO A 26 21.99 -18.52 0.38
CA PRO A 26 22.07 -17.55 1.47
C PRO A 26 22.88 -18.12 2.65
N THR A 27 23.84 -17.34 3.15
CA THR A 27 24.76 -17.78 4.20
C THR A 27 24.58 -16.96 5.47
N LEU A 28 24.25 -17.64 6.58
CA LEU A 28 24.31 -17.08 7.93
C LEU A 28 25.72 -17.25 8.51
N ILE A 29 26.36 -16.15 8.90
CA ILE A 29 27.62 -16.12 9.65
C ILE A 29 27.30 -15.81 11.13
N CYS A 30 27.61 -16.75 12.03
CA CYS A 30 27.36 -16.61 13.46
C CYS A 30 28.61 -16.05 14.17
N CYS A 31 28.73 -14.73 14.24
CA CYS A 31 29.79 -14.05 14.98
C CYS A 31 29.49 -14.02 16.49
N LYS A 32 30.43 -14.47 17.32
CA LYS A 32 30.37 -14.35 18.77
C LYS A 32 30.98 -13.02 19.18
N THR A 33 30.18 -12.13 19.75
CA THR A 33 30.63 -10.82 20.24
C THR A 33 30.33 -10.66 21.72
N ILE A 34 30.92 -9.63 22.32
CA ILE A 34 30.60 -9.18 23.68
C ILE A 34 29.91 -7.82 23.51
N ILE A 35 28.64 -7.71 23.91
CA ILE A 35 27.93 -6.43 23.85
C ILE A 35 28.66 -5.41 24.74
N GLY A 36 28.86 -4.18 24.25
CA GLY A 36 29.60 -3.15 24.98
C GLY A 36 31.09 -3.47 25.20
N PHE A 37 31.70 -4.31 24.36
CA PHE A 37 33.12 -4.67 24.43
C PHE A 37 34.03 -3.47 24.71
N GLY A 38 34.97 -3.65 25.66
CA GLY A 38 35.89 -2.61 26.12
C GLY A 38 35.37 -1.80 27.30
N SER A 39 34.10 -1.94 27.70
CA SER A 39 33.53 -1.33 28.90
C SER A 39 33.78 -2.23 30.13
N PRO A 40 34.70 -1.90 31.05
CA PRO A 40 35.14 -2.85 32.07
C PRO A 40 34.02 -3.32 33.01
N ASN A 41 33.08 -2.43 33.35
CA ASN A 41 32.00 -2.74 34.29
C ASN A 41 30.70 -3.16 33.60
N LYS A 42 30.50 -2.81 32.31
CA LYS A 42 29.23 -3.03 31.60
C LYS A 42 29.31 -3.97 30.40
N GLN A 43 30.49 -4.34 29.91
CA GLN A 43 30.57 -5.30 28.80
C GLN A 43 29.95 -6.64 29.17
N GLY A 44 29.21 -7.25 28.23
CA GLY A 44 28.50 -8.51 28.44
C GLY A 44 27.21 -8.38 29.26
N LYS A 45 26.76 -7.17 29.58
CA LYS A 45 25.54 -6.92 30.38
C LYS A 45 24.51 -6.11 29.59
N GLU A 46 23.25 -6.21 30.01
CA GLU A 46 22.10 -5.54 29.40
C GLU A 46 22.12 -4.02 29.58
N ASP A 47 22.81 -3.52 30.61
CA ASP A 47 22.87 -2.09 30.94
C ASP A 47 23.65 -1.25 29.90
N CYS A 48 24.42 -1.88 29.02
CA CYS A 48 25.03 -1.22 27.86
C CYS A 48 24.17 -1.25 26.58
N HIS A 49 22.98 -1.85 26.60
CA HIS A 49 22.14 -2.02 25.40
C HIS A 49 21.44 -0.72 24.96
N GLY A 50 20.75 -0.05 25.88
CA GLY A 50 19.80 1.03 25.54
C GLY A 50 20.01 2.33 26.30
N ALA A 51 21.10 2.47 27.05
CA ALA A 51 21.41 3.65 27.84
C ALA A 51 22.87 4.10 27.64
N PRO A 52 23.17 5.40 27.77
CA PRO A 52 24.54 5.88 27.78
C PRO A 52 25.37 5.17 28.86
N LEU A 53 26.64 4.89 28.56
CA LEU A 53 27.55 4.25 29.54
C LEU A 53 27.75 5.12 30.79
N GLY A 54 27.78 6.44 30.62
CA GLY A 54 28.11 7.43 31.66
C GLY A 54 29.59 7.85 31.60
N ASN A 55 29.91 9.07 32.03
CA ASN A 55 31.24 9.66 31.86
C ASN A 55 32.36 8.85 32.51
N ASP A 56 32.14 8.32 33.72
CA ASP A 56 33.12 7.53 34.44
C ASP A 56 33.43 6.22 33.71
N GLU A 57 32.38 5.52 33.24
CA GLU A 57 32.54 4.28 32.48
C GLU A 57 33.20 4.51 31.13
N ILE A 58 32.87 5.62 30.44
CA ILE A 58 33.53 5.99 29.19
C ILE A 58 35.03 6.24 29.41
N ALA A 59 35.42 6.88 30.52
CA ALA A 59 36.83 7.09 30.85
C ALA A 59 37.56 5.76 31.11
N LEU A 60 36.92 4.81 31.80
CA LEU A 60 37.45 3.47 32.00
C LEU A 60 37.55 2.68 30.69
N ALA A 61 36.54 2.77 29.82
CA ALA A 61 36.54 2.10 28.53
C ALA A 61 37.62 2.62 27.59
N ARG A 62 37.86 3.94 27.56
CA ARG A 62 38.99 4.52 26.83
C ARG A 62 40.33 3.96 27.31
N LYS A 63 40.50 3.83 28.62
CA LYS A 63 41.72 3.25 29.20
C LYS A 63 41.88 1.78 28.83
N GLU A 64 40.82 0.98 28.91
CA GLU A 64 40.80 -0.44 28.55
C GLU A 64 41.14 -0.67 27.06
N LEU A 65 40.55 0.14 26.18
CA LEU A 65 40.76 0.07 24.72
C LEU A 65 42.04 0.79 24.26
N ASN A 66 42.81 1.38 25.19
CA ASN A 66 43.96 2.23 24.88
C ASN A 66 43.64 3.37 23.87
N TRP A 67 42.44 3.94 23.98
CA TRP A 67 41.98 5.03 23.13
C TRP A 67 42.25 6.39 23.79
N ASN A 68 43.29 7.09 23.31
CA ASN A 68 43.81 8.30 23.93
C ASN A 68 43.21 9.62 23.38
N HIS A 69 42.21 9.54 22.48
CA HIS A 69 41.60 10.71 21.85
C HIS A 69 40.28 11.12 22.53
N GLY A 70 39.98 12.42 22.48
CA GLY A 70 38.77 13.01 23.04
C GLY A 70 37.48 12.56 22.34
N PRO A 71 36.30 12.95 22.88
CA PRO A 71 35.03 12.74 22.20
C PRO A 71 35.03 13.39 20.81
N PHE A 72 34.67 12.62 19.78
CA PHE A 72 34.62 13.07 18.38
C PHE A 72 35.97 13.52 17.78
N GLU A 73 37.09 13.21 18.44
CA GLU A 73 38.43 13.39 17.90
C GLU A 73 38.88 12.10 17.22
N ILE A 74 39.02 12.12 15.89
CA ILE A 74 39.50 11.00 15.10
C ILE A 74 40.83 11.40 14.44
N PRO A 75 41.93 10.69 14.72
CA PRO A 75 43.25 10.92 14.12
C PRO A 75 43.27 10.86 12.59
N ALA A 76 44.18 11.62 11.98
CA ALA A 76 44.27 11.74 10.53
C ALA A 76 44.73 10.44 9.85
N ASP A 77 45.57 9.64 10.49
CA ASP A 77 46.00 8.31 10.04
C ASP A 77 44.83 7.32 10.03
N ILE A 78 44.01 7.30 11.08
CA ILE A 78 42.77 6.49 11.10
C ILE A 78 41.83 6.93 9.97
N TYR A 79 41.62 8.24 9.77
CA TYR A 79 40.83 8.72 8.64
C TYR A 79 41.39 8.26 7.29
N ALA A 80 42.72 8.33 7.11
CA ALA A 80 43.37 7.93 5.87
C ALA A 80 43.20 6.44 5.56
N GLU A 81 43.19 5.58 6.59
CA GLU A 81 42.94 4.14 6.42
C GLU A 81 41.47 3.81 6.09
N TRP A 82 40.52 4.61 6.58
CA TRP A 82 39.08 4.40 6.35
C TRP A 82 38.52 5.14 5.12
N ASP A 83 39.26 6.07 4.52
CA ASP A 83 38.82 6.86 3.38
C ASP A 83 38.57 5.98 2.14
N ALA A 84 37.29 5.74 1.84
CA ALA A 84 36.87 4.93 0.70
C ALA A 84 36.58 5.75 -0.58
N LYS A 85 36.82 7.08 -0.60
CA LYS A 85 36.41 7.92 -1.74
C LYS A 85 37.14 7.54 -3.02
N ALA A 86 38.46 7.36 -2.95
CA ALA A 86 39.26 7.00 -4.13
C ALA A 86 38.90 5.60 -4.66
N ALA A 87 38.72 4.62 -3.76
CA ALA A 87 38.33 3.26 -4.12
C ALA A 87 36.90 3.21 -4.70
N GLY A 88 35.95 3.93 -4.08
CA GLY A 88 34.57 4.06 -4.54
C GLY A 88 34.48 4.73 -5.91
N ALA A 89 35.14 5.88 -6.09
CA ALA A 89 35.16 6.60 -7.37
C ALA A 89 35.74 5.75 -8.49
N LYS A 90 36.78 4.95 -8.20
CA LYS A 90 37.33 4.00 -9.18
C LYS A 90 36.33 2.90 -9.52
N ALA A 91 35.71 2.25 -8.53
CA ALA A 91 34.74 1.19 -8.76
C ALA A 91 33.50 1.66 -9.55
N GLU A 92 33.03 2.88 -9.26
CA GLU A 92 31.94 3.53 -9.98
C GLU A 92 32.35 3.90 -11.40
N ALA A 93 33.54 4.48 -11.61
CA ALA A 93 34.06 4.77 -12.96
C ALA A 93 34.19 3.49 -13.80
N ASP A 94 34.69 2.40 -13.21
CA ASP A 94 34.78 1.10 -13.89
C ASP A 94 33.37 0.56 -14.24
N TRP A 95 32.37 0.77 -13.38
CA TRP A 95 30.98 0.42 -13.67
C TRP A 95 30.39 1.27 -14.79
N ASN A 96 30.60 2.59 -14.77
CA ASN A 96 30.14 3.52 -15.80
C ASN A 96 30.73 3.15 -17.17
N GLN A 97 32.00 2.79 -17.24
CA GLN A 97 32.62 2.33 -18.49
C GLN A 97 31.96 1.05 -19.04
N ARG A 98 31.65 0.08 -18.15
CA ARG A 98 30.93 -1.14 -18.55
C ARG A 98 29.51 -0.83 -18.99
N PHE A 99 28.82 0.07 -18.29
CA PHE A 99 27.48 0.49 -18.64
C PHE A 99 27.44 1.25 -19.97
N ASP A 100 28.43 2.10 -20.27
CA ASP A 100 28.54 2.78 -21.57
C ASP A 100 28.77 1.79 -22.71
N ALA A 101 29.59 0.75 -22.49
CA ALA A 101 29.75 -0.33 -23.45
C ALA A 101 28.45 -1.11 -23.65
N TYR A 102 27.73 -1.41 -22.56
CA TYR A 102 26.41 -2.03 -22.60
C TYR A 102 25.39 -1.18 -23.38
N ALA A 103 25.33 0.13 -23.13
CA ALA A 103 24.41 1.04 -23.81
C ALA A 103 24.69 1.18 -25.31
N LYS A 104 25.95 1.09 -25.73
CA LYS A 104 26.30 1.04 -27.16
C LYS A 104 25.85 -0.27 -27.82
N ALA A 105 25.94 -1.39 -27.11
CA ALA A 105 25.55 -2.70 -27.63
C ALA A 105 24.03 -2.96 -27.57
N PHE A 106 23.35 -2.40 -26.55
CA PHE A 106 21.94 -2.63 -26.24
C PHE A 106 21.23 -1.30 -25.90
N PRO A 107 21.08 -0.38 -26.86
CA PRO A 107 20.60 0.98 -26.59
C PRO A 107 19.20 1.02 -25.94
N GLU A 108 18.28 0.18 -26.42
CA GLU A 108 16.91 0.10 -25.89
C GLU A 108 16.89 -0.43 -24.45
N LEU A 109 17.62 -1.52 -24.17
CA LEU A 109 17.68 -2.10 -22.83
C LEU A 109 18.39 -1.19 -21.83
N ALA A 110 19.41 -0.44 -22.27
CA ALA A 110 20.08 0.53 -21.42
C ALA A 110 19.20 1.75 -21.10
N ALA A 111 18.42 2.23 -22.07
CA ALA A 111 17.41 3.26 -21.83
C ALA A 111 16.36 2.76 -20.81
N GLU A 112 15.92 1.51 -20.96
CA GLU A 112 14.94 0.91 -20.07
C GLU A 112 15.49 0.66 -18.66
N PHE A 113 16.74 0.21 -18.53
CA PHE A 113 17.42 0.11 -17.25
C PHE A 113 17.46 1.47 -16.54
N LYS A 114 17.90 2.53 -17.24
CA LYS A 114 17.96 3.88 -16.66
C LYS A 114 16.60 4.40 -16.22
N ARG A 115 15.57 4.23 -17.06
CA ARG A 115 14.19 4.64 -16.75
C ARG A 115 13.68 3.99 -15.47
N ARG A 116 13.88 2.67 -15.36
CA ARG A 116 13.44 1.87 -14.21
C ARG A 116 14.23 2.21 -12.95
N ASP A 117 15.54 2.37 -13.07
CA ASP A 117 16.44 2.76 -11.97
C ASP A 117 16.08 4.15 -11.41
N SER A 118 15.70 5.09 -12.28
CA SER A 118 15.19 6.40 -11.87
C SER A 118 13.73 6.38 -11.36
N GLY A 119 13.07 5.22 -11.35
CA GLY A 119 11.69 5.06 -10.89
C GLY A 119 10.63 5.72 -11.78
N GLU A 120 10.99 6.15 -12.99
CA GLU A 120 10.09 6.78 -13.93
C GLU A 120 9.22 5.74 -14.64
N LEU A 121 7.94 6.06 -14.88
CA LEU A 121 7.06 5.22 -15.71
C LEU A 121 7.35 5.48 -17.20
N PRO A 122 6.90 4.60 -18.13
CA PRO A 122 6.92 4.91 -19.55
C PRO A 122 6.20 6.23 -19.84
N ALA A 123 6.76 7.05 -20.75
CA ALA A 123 6.24 8.39 -21.03
C ALA A 123 4.78 8.41 -21.52
N ASP A 124 4.35 7.33 -22.18
CA ASP A 124 2.99 7.14 -22.70
C ASP A 124 2.07 6.38 -21.73
N PHE A 125 2.53 6.04 -20.53
CA PHE A 125 1.75 5.27 -19.56
C PHE A 125 0.45 5.99 -19.18
N SER A 126 0.51 7.28 -18.84
CA SER A 126 -0.67 7.98 -18.34
C SER A 126 -1.77 8.12 -19.41
N GLU A 127 -1.36 8.33 -20.67
CA GLU A 127 -2.26 8.36 -21.83
C GLU A 127 -2.93 6.99 -22.04
N LYS A 128 -2.13 5.92 -22.08
CA LYS A 128 -2.64 4.55 -22.26
C LYS A 128 -3.53 4.11 -21.10
N ALA A 129 -3.18 4.47 -19.87
CA ALA A 129 -3.99 4.21 -18.70
C ALA A 129 -5.33 4.94 -18.78
N GLN A 130 -5.34 6.21 -19.23
CA GLN A 130 -6.58 6.96 -19.45
C GLN A 130 -7.45 6.36 -20.56
N ALA A 131 -6.84 5.92 -21.66
CA ALA A 131 -7.56 5.23 -22.73
C ALA A 131 -8.23 3.94 -22.23
N TYR A 132 -7.53 3.15 -21.42
CA TYR A 132 -8.10 1.96 -20.77
C TYR A 132 -9.25 2.31 -19.82
N ILE A 133 -9.10 3.34 -18.97
CA ILE A 133 -10.17 3.80 -18.08
C ILE A 133 -11.43 4.17 -18.88
N ASN A 134 -11.27 4.88 -20.00
CA ASN A 134 -12.38 5.26 -20.87
C ASN A 134 -13.04 4.02 -21.53
N GLU A 135 -12.24 3.03 -21.95
CA GLU A 135 -12.75 1.75 -22.46
C GLU A 135 -13.60 1.02 -21.40
N VAL A 136 -13.10 0.93 -20.16
CA VAL A 136 -13.81 0.30 -19.05
C VAL A 136 -15.13 1.02 -18.76
N ALA A 137 -15.13 2.36 -18.77
CA ALA A 137 -16.33 3.17 -18.59
C ALA A 137 -17.35 2.93 -19.72
N ALA A 138 -16.90 2.87 -20.98
CA ALA A 138 -17.78 2.60 -22.12
C ALA A 138 -18.37 1.18 -22.09
N LYS A 139 -17.62 0.20 -21.58
CA LYS A 139 -18.06 -1.19 -21.50
C LYS A 139 -19.08 -1.42 -20.38
N GLY A 140 -18.98 -0.68 -19.28
CA GLY A 140 -19.98 -0.66 -18.21
C GLY A 140 -20.26 -2.00 -17.54
N GLU A 141 -19.23 -2.84 -17.34
CA GLU A 141 -19.41 -4.20 -16.82
C GLU A 141 -19.72 -4.24 -15.32
N THR A 142 -20.67 -5.11 -14.94
CA THR A 142 -20.94 -5.49 -13.55
C THR A 142 -20.09 -6.69 -13.16
N ILE A 143 -18.95 -6.45 -12.51
CA ILE A 143 -17.98 -7.45 -12.08
C ILE A 143 -17.46 -7.13 -10.68
N ALA A 144 -16.90 -8.13 -9.99
CA ALA A 144 -16.22 -7.89 -8.71
C ALA A 144 -15.00 -7.00 -8.90
N SER A 145 -14.70 -6.10 -7.96
CA SER A 145 -13.55 -5.21 -8.13
C SER A 145 -12.21 -5.95 -8.04
N ARG A 146 -12.14 -7.15 -7.43
CA ARG A 146 -10.95 -8.03 -7.57
C ARG A 146 -10.74 -8.51 -9.01
N LYS A 147 -11.82 -8.71 -9.77
CA LYS A 147 -11.75 -9.07 -11.18
C LYS A 147 -11.40 -7.85 -12.03
N ALA A 148 -11.94 -6.67 -11.70
CA ALA A 148 -11.52 -5.42 -12.32
C ALA A 148 -10.03 -5.14 -12.09
N SER A 149 -9.52 -5.41 -10.89
CA SER A 149 -8.09 -5.35 -10.55
C SER A 149 -7.25 -6.26 -11.45
N GLN A 150 -7.67 -7.51 -11.67
CA GLN A 150 -7.01 -8.40 -12.62
C GLN A 150 -7.05 -7.86 -14.06
N ASN A 151 -8.17 -7.23 -14.47
CA ASN A 151 -8.28 -6.64 -15.79
C ASN A 151 -7.30 -5.46 -15.95
N ALA A 152 -7.16 -4.61 -14.93
CA ALA A 152 -6.16 -3.54 -14.90
C ALA A 152 -4.73 -4.09 -14.97
N LEU A 153 -4.42 -5.17 -14.24
CA LEU A 153 -3.13 -5.87 -14.36
C LEU A 153 -2.88 -6.41 -15.78
N ASN A 154 -3.91 -6.91 -16.47
CA ASN A 154 -3.77 -7.35 -17.87
C ASN A 154 -3.56 -6.19 -18.84
N ALA A 155 -4.11 -5.00 -18.55
CA ALA A 155 -3.91 -3.80 -19.37
C ALA A 155 -2.53 -3.17 -19.13
N PHE A 156 -2.10 -3.07 -17.87
CA PHE A 156 -0.88 -2.34 -17.49
C PHE A 156 0.37 -3.23 -17.47
N GLY A 157 0.24 -4.53 -17.21
CA GLY A 157 1.37 -5.46 -17.18
C GLY A 157 2.25 -5.43 -18.45
N PRO A 158 1.67 -5.45 -19.66
CA PRO A 158 2.44 -5.33 -20.90
C PRO A 158 3.16 -3.98 -21.08
N LEU A 159 2.74 -2.93 -20.36
CA LEU A 159 3.35 -1.60 -20.43
C LEU A 159 4.49 -1.43 -19.41
N LEU A 160 4.52 -2.26 -18.37
CA LEU A 160 5.37 -2.07 -17.19
C LEU A 160 6.27 -3.29 -16.94
N PRO A 161 7.39 -3.42 -17.67
CA PRO A 161 8.36 -4.50 -17.42
C PRO A 161 9.02 -4.42 -16.04
N GLU A 162 8.90 -3.29 -15.33
CA GLU A 162 9.31 -3.14 -13.93
C GLU A 162 8.39 -3.84 -12.92
N PHE A 163 7.24 -4.38 -13.32
CA PHE A 163 6.38 -5.07 -12.37
C PHE A 163 7.05 -6.30 -11.77
N LEU A 164 7.01 -6.38 -10.44
CA LEU A 164 7.27 -7.61 -9.71
C LEU A 164 6.06 -7.92 -8.82
N GLY A 165 5.18 -8.77 -9.34
CA GLY A 165 3.95 -9.17 -8.67
C GLY A 165 4.13 -10.30 -7.69
N GLY A 166 3.06 -10.58 -6.93
CA GLY A 166 2.96 -11.81 -6.15
C GLY A 166 1.71 -11.88 -5.30
N SER A 167 1.55 -13.01 -4.62
CA SER A 167 0.49 -13.22 -3.62
C SER A 167 0.96 -14.20 -2.56
N ALA A 168 0.46 -14.01 -1.34
CA ALA A 168 0.65 -14.93 -0.23
C ALA A 168 -0.26 -16.16 -0.36
N ASP A 169 0.07 -17.04 -1.31
CA ASP A 169 -0.65 -18.30 -1.61
C ASP A 169 -2.11 -18.16 -2.09
N LEU A 170 -2.54 -16.94 -2.40
CA LEU A 170 -3.94 -16.62 -2.74
C LEU A 170 -4.09 -16.11 -4.18
N ALA A 171 -3.16 -16.42 -5.09
CA ALA A 171 -3.14 -15.87 -6.45
C ALA A 171 -4.46 -16.07 -7.22
N GLY A 172 -5.09 -17.25 -7.07
CA GLY A 172 -6.38 -17.56 -7.70
C GLY A 172 -7.58 -16.85 -7.06
N SER A 173 -7.50 -16.52 -5.76
CA SER A 173 -8.57 -15.83 -5.03
C SER A 173 -8.45 -14.31 -5.14
N ASN A 174 -7.22 -13.79 -5.09
CA ASN A 174 -6.89 -12.38 -5.26
C ASN A 174 -6.89 -11.93 -6.72
N LEU A 175 -6.70 -12.87 -7.67
CA LEU A 175 -6.61 -12.64 -9.11
C LEU A 175 -5.43 -11.76 -9.53
N THR A 176 -4.25 -12.02 -8.98
CA THR A 176 -3.02 -11.26 -9.24
C THR A 176 -2.22 -11.70 -10.45
N LEU A 177 -2.54 -12.85 -11.03
CA LEU A 177 -1.88 -13.34 -12.25
C LEU A 177 -2.53 -12.71 -13.49
N TRP A 178 -1.73 -11.99 -14.28
CA TRP A 178 -2.08 -11.52 -15.62
C TRP A 178 -1.40 -12.40 -16.69
N LYS A 179 -1.85 -12.30 -17.96
CA LYS A 179 -1.46 -13.26 -19.03
C LYS A 179 0.05 -13.38 -19.31
N GLY A 180 0.88 -12.43 -18.89
CA GLY A 180 2.34 -12.44 -19.05
C GLY A 180 3.13 -12.65 -17.76
N CYS A 181 2.48 -13.05 -16.66
CA CYS A 181 3.18 -13.43 -15.43
C CYS A 181 4.06 -14.66 -15.67
N LYS A 182 5.29 -14.60 -15.17
CA LYS A 182 6.24 -15.71 -15.09
C LYS A 182 6.81 -15.78 -13.67
N GLY A 183 6.79 -16.96 -13.07
CA GLY A 183 7.36 -17.19 -11.75
C GLY A 183 8.86 -16.88 -11.73
N VAL A 184 9.33 -16.28 -10.64
CA VAL A 184 10.76 -16.23 -10.33
C VAL A 184 11.17 -17.58 -9.76
N GLU A 185 12.09 -18.26 -10.43
CA GLU A 185 12.57 -19.61 -10.08
C GLU A 185 14.08 -19.61 -9.81
N ALA A 186 14.58 -20.63 -9.10
CA ALA A 186 15.99 -20.71 -8.73
C ALA A 186 16.93 -20.86 -9.95
N ASN A 187 16.44 -21.45 -11.04
CA ASN A 187 17.15 -21.67 -12.30
C ASN A 187 16.78 -20.63 -13.39
N ASP A 188 15.73 -19.83 -13.20
CA ASP A 188 15.34 -18.73 -14.08
C ASP A 188 14.77 -17.56 -13.26
N ALA A 189 15.63 -16.56 -13.01
CA ALA A 189 15.26 -15.36 -12.26
C ALA A 189 14.71 -14.23 -13.14
N SER A 190 14.44 -14.47 -14.43
CA SER A 190 13.90 -13.47 -15.36
C SER A 190 12.38 -13.24 -15.22
N GLY A 191 11.73 -13.96 -14.31
CA GLY A 191 10.31 -13.83 -14.00
C GLY A 191 9.93 -12.47 -13.38
N ASN A 192 8.63 -12.21 -13.33
CA ASN A 192 8.02 -10.98 -12.84
C ASN A 192 6.92 -11.26 -11.78
N TYR A 193 6.91 -12.48 -11.23
CA TYR A 193 5.93 -12.90 -10.24
C TYR A 193 6.56 -13.80 -9.16
N VAL A 194 6.29 -13.49 -7.89
CA VAL A 194 6.79 -14.23 -6.73
C VAL A 194 5.63 -14.97 -6.04
N PHE A 195 5.81 -16.28 -5.86
CA PHE A 195 4.92 -17.11 -5.05
C PHE A 195 5.41 -17.09 -3.60
N TYR A 196 4.90 -16.16 -2.80
CA TYR A 196 5.41 -15.93 -1.44
C TYR A 196 5.08 -17.06 -0.45
N GLY A 197 4.06 -17.87 -0.74
CA GLY A 197 3.43 -18.77 0.23
C GLY A 197 2.68 -18.00 1.32
N VAL A 198 2.17 -18.69 2.34
CA VAL A 198 1.41 -18.08 3.46
C VAL A 198 2.36 -17.29 4.39
N ARG A 199 2.78 -16.10 3.94
CA ARG A 199 3.85 -15.29 4.54
C ARG A 199 3.60 -13.79 4.34
N GLU A 200 2.46 -13.27 4.75
CA GLU A 200 2.03 -11.89 4.50
C GLU A 200 3.04 -10.85 5.00
N PHE A 201 3.56 -11.03 6.23
CA PHE A 201 4.56 -10.11 6.77
C PHE A 201 5.87 -10.16 5.99
N GLY A 202 6.37 -11.38 5.72
CA GLY A 202 7.57 -11.60 4.93
C GLY A 202 7.45 -11.03 3.52
N MET A 203 6.34 -11.31 2.83
CA MET A 203 5.99 -10.74 1.52
C MET A 203 6.08 -9.22 1.54
N THR A 204 5.40 -8.59 2.49
CA THR A 204 5.31 -7.12 2.54
C THR A 204 6.67 -6.48 2.86
N ALA A 205 7.45 -7.07 3.76
CA ALA A 205 8.80 -6.60 4.06
C ALA A 205 9.78 -6.83 2.89
N ILE A 206 9.64 -7.94 2.15
CA ILE A 206 10.42 -8.21 0.93
C ILE A 206 10.07 -7.18 -0.14
N MET A 207 8.79 -6.86 -0.34
CA MET A 207 8.36 -5.81 -1.27
C MET A 207 8.98 -4.46 -0.93
N ASN A 208 9.11 -4.11 0.35
CA ASN A 208 9.85 -2.92 0.77
C ASN A 208 11.31 -2.95 0.33
N GLY A 209 11.99 -4.09 0.51
CA GLY A 209 13.37 -4.28 0.03
C GLY A 209 13.49 -4.15 -1.49
N VAL A 210 12.52 -4.70 -2.24
CA VAL A 210 12.46 -4.57 -3.71
C VAL A 210 12.31 -3.10 -4.13
N ALA A 211 11.39 -2.36 -3.51
CA ALA A 211 11.21 -0.93 -3.81
C ALA A 211 12.47 -0.11 -3.47
N LEU A 212 13.08 -0.36 -2.30
CA LEU A 212 14.31 0.30 -1.86
C LEU A 212 15.52 0.03 -2.76
N HIS A 213 15.58 -1.16 -3.38
CA HIS A 213 16.64 -1.50 -4.31
C HIS A 213 16.59 -0.65 -5.60
N GLY A 214 15.40 -0.22 -6.02
CA GLY A 214 15.19 0.47 -7.29
C GLY A 214 15.10 -0.47 -8.49
N GLY A 215 14.55 0.03 -9.60
CA GLY A 215 14.39 -0.71 -10.85
C GLY A 215 13.11 -1.53 -10.98
N LEU A 216 12.32 -1.71 -9.92
CA LEU A 216 11.11 -2.53 -9.90
C LEU A 216 9.96 -1.83 -9.14
N VAL A 217 8.72 -2.17 -9.52
CA VAL A 217 7.50 -1.74 -8.82
C VAL A 217 6.81 -2.99 -8.26
N PRO A 218 6.90 -3.22 -6.94
CA PRO A 218 6.33 -4.40 -6.32
C PRO A 218 4.82 -4.23 -6.10
N TYR A 219 4.06 -5.27 -6.44
CA TYR A 219 2.70 -5.46 -5.91
C TYR A 219 2.57 -6.84 -5.27
N GLY A 220 1.78 -6.94 -4.20
CA GLY A 220 1.59 -8.18 -3.46
C GLY A 220 0.20 -8.23 -2.85
N ALA A 221 -0.36 -9.45 -2.79
CA ALA A 221 -1.74 -9.64 -2.41
C ALA A 221 -1.99 -10.68 -1.33
N THR A 222 -3.04 -10.42 -0.56
CA THR A 222 -3.69 -11.35 0.36
C THR A 222 -5.14 -10.90 0.59
N PHE A 223 -5.90 -11.57 1.46
CA PHE A 223 -7.19 -11.03 1.90
C PHE A 223 -7.00 -9.83 2.82
N LEU A 224 -7.94 -8.88 2.81
CA LEU A 224 -7.82 -7.65 3.61
C LEU A 224 -7.63 -7.94 5.10
N MET A 225 -8.31 -8.95 5.64
CA MET A 225 -8.12 -9.38 7.04
C MET A 225 -6.64 -9.64 7.37
N PHE A 226 -5.92 -10.32 6.48
CA PHE A 226 -4.53 -10.71 6.73
C PHE A 226 -3.52 -9.57 6.52
N MET A 227 -3.99 -8.36 6.18
CA MET A 227 -3.16 -7.15 6.30
C MET A 227 -2.65 -6.97 7.74
N GLU A 228 -3.39 -7.48 8.73
CA GLU A 228 -2.99 -7.45 10.15
C GLU A 228 -1.69 -8.20 10.41
N TYR A 229 -1.48 -9.35 9.75
CA TYR A 229 -0.21 -10.09 9.85
C TYR A 229 0.96 -9.26 9.34
N ALA A 230 0.73 -8.40 8.34
CA ALA A 230 1.75 -7.58 7.69
C ALA A 230 1.81 -6.12 8.18
N ARG A 231 1.02 -5.76 9.19
CA ARG A 231 0.68 -4.36 9.52
C ARG A 231 1.89 -3.45 9.67
N ASN A 232 2.92 -3.92 10.36
CA ASN A 232 4.13 -3.11 10.57
C ASN A 232 4.94 -2.94 9.28
N ALA A 233 5.02 -3.95 8.40
CA ALA A 233 5.67 -3.80 7.11
C ALA A 233 4.94 -2.79 6.21
N VAL A 234 3.60 -2.77 6.21
CA VAL A 234 2.80 -1.74 5.53
C VAL A 234 3.13 -0.35 6.07
N ARG A 235 3.20 -0.21 7.41
CA ARG A 235 3.63 1.05 8.06
C ARG A 235 5.03 1.46 7.62
N MET A 236 5.96 0.51 7.47
CA MET A 236 7.33 0.78 7.01
C MET A 236 7.35 1.24 5.55
N SER A 237 6.52 0.67 4.67
CA SER A 237 6.36 1.16 3.29
C SER A 237 6.01 2.65 3.28
N ALA A 238 5.06 3.05 4.14
CA ALA A 238 4.59 4.43 4.27
C ALA A 238 5.66 5.36 4.88
N LEU A 239 6.30 4.93 5.98
CA LEU A 239 7.35 5.69 6.65
C LEU A 239 8.56 5.95 5.72
N MET A 240 8.95 4.94 4.95
CA MET A 240 10.09 5.01 4.02
C MET A 240 9.73 5.65 2.68
N LYS A 241 8.48 6.07 2.49
CA LYS A 241 7.99 6.72 1.26
C LYS A 241 8.19 5.86 0.01
N GLN A 242 7.99 4.55 0.13
CA GLN A 242 8.25 3.60 -0.96
C GLN A 242 6.99 3.35 -1.78
N ARG A 243 7.11 3.35 -3.11
CA ARG A 243 6.05 2.94 -4.03
C ARG A 243 5.87 1.42 -3.96
N VAL A 244 4.95 0.99 -3.09
CA VAL A 244 4.57 -0.40 -2.87
C VAL A 244 3.06 -0.52 -2.99
N ILE A 245 2.58 -1.47 -3.79
CA ILE A 245 1.14 -1.65 -4.05
C ILE A 245 0.64 -2.89 -3.31
N HIS A 246 -0.15 -2.66 -2.26
CA HIS A 246 -0.79 -3.72 -1.49
C HIS A 246 -2.18 -3.99 -2.05
N VAL A 247 -2.38 -5.18 -2.63
CA VAL A 247 -3.65 -5.59 -3.22
C VAL A 247 -4.40 -6.45 -2.21
N TYR A 248 -5.44 -5.89 -1.59
CA TYR A 248 -6.25 -6.58 -0.60
C TYR A 248 -7.63 -6.87 -1.16
N THR A 249 -8.05 -8.13 -1.13
CA THR A 249 -9.37 -8.54 -1.63
C THR A 249 -10.25 -9.10 -0.51
N HIS A 250 -11.53 -9.38 -0.78
CA HIS A 250 -12.49 -9.89 0.20
C HIS A 250 -12.61 -8.91 1.38
N ASP A 251 -13.12 -7.72 1.06
CA ASP A 251 -12.95 -6.50 1.85
C ASP A 251 -14.00 -6.28 2.95
N SER A 252 -15.04 -7.09 3.01
CA SER A 252 -16.13 -6.92 3.98
C SER A 252 -16.86 -8.25 4.26
N ILE A 253 -17.97 -8.17 5.01
CA ILE A 253 -18.98 -9.23 5.14
C ILE A 253 -19.49 -9.76 3.78
N GLY A 254 -19.29 -9.03 2.69
CA GLY A 254 -19.60 -9.46 1.33
C GLY A 254 -18.83 -10.70 0.86
N LEU A 255 -17.80 -11.14 1.60
CA LEU A 255 -17.16 -12.43 1.35
C LEU A 255 -18.03 -13.63 1.77
N GLY A 256 -18.98 -13.46 2.69
CA GLY A 256 -19.92 -14.50 3.09
C GLY A 256 -19.34 -15.55 4.03
N GLU A 257 -19.36 -16.80 3.60
CA GLU A 257 -19.40 -17.99 4.46
C GLU A 257 -18.13 -18.28 5.27
N ASP A 258 -16.98 -17.68 4.96
CA ASP A 258 -15.77 -17.86 5.79
C ASP A 258 -15.91 -17.19 7.18
N GLY A 259 -16.89 -16.29 7.33
CA GLY A 259 -17.34 -15.79 8.62
C GLY A 259 -16.41 -14.77 9.29
N PRO A 260 -16.63 -14.47 10.58
CA PRO A 260 -16.04 -13.31 11.27
C PRO A 260 -14.51 -13.32 11.34
N THR A 261 -13.88 -14.49 11.22
CA THR A 261 -12.41 -14.59 11.23
C THR A 261 -11.76 -14.07 9.94
N HIS A 262 -12.53 -13.93 8.86
CA HIS A 262 -12.05 -13.49 7.55
C HIS A 262 -12.66 -12.17 7.10
N GLN A 263 -13.81 -11.80 7.65
CA GLN A 263 -14.57 -10.60 7.28
C GLN A 263 -13.96 -9.34 7.90
N PRO A 264 -13.37 -8.44 7.10
CA PRO A 264 -12.82 -7.21 7.61
C PRO A 264 -13.91 -6.26 8.12
N ILE A 265 -13.64 -5.58 9.22
CA ILE A 265 -14.49 -4.56 9.84
C ILE A 265 -13.68 -3.28 10.06
N GLU A 266 -12.63 -3.33 10.89
CA GLU A 266 -11.83 -2.18 11.32
C GLU A 266 -10.57 -1.94 10.48
N GLN A 267 -10.24 -2.85 9.56
CA GLN A 267 -8.99 -2.83 8.81
C GLN A 267 -8.89 -1.58 7.92
N LEU A 268 -10.00 -1.11 7.32
CA LEU A 268 -10.04 0.15 6.57
C LEU A 268 -9.72 1.35 7.45
N THR A 269 -10.31 1.45 8.64
CA THR A 269 -10.04 2.51 9.61
C THR A 269 -8.56 2.54 9.99
N SER A 270 -7.98 1.36 10.24
CA SER A 270 -6.57 1.21 10.54
C SER A 270 -5.68 1.72 9.39
N LEU A 271 -5.95 1.30 8.15
CA LEU A 271 -5.20 1.73 6.97
C LEU A 271 -5.33 3.25 6.75
N ARG A 272 -6.56 3.79 6.74
CA ARG A 272 -6.83 5.23 6.55
C ARG A 272 -6.22 6.13 7.63
N SER A 273 -6.05 5.60 8.85
CA SER A 273 -5.40 6.33 9.95
C SER A 273 -3.87 6.26 9.90
N THR A 274 -3.28 5.56 8.92
CA THR A 274 -1.84 5.43 8.76
C THR A 274 -1.27 6.63 7.98
N PRO A 275 -0.34 7.42 8.55
CA PRO A 275 0.26 8.52 7.81
C PRO A 275 0.95 8.05 6.52
N ASN A 276 0.79 8.83 5.44
CA ASN A 276 1.40 8.59 4.12
C ASN A 276 0.95 7.30 3.40
N LEU A 277 -0.17 6.68 3.79
CA LEU A 277 -0.75 5.53 3.11
C LEU A 277 -2.05 5.91 2.38
N ASP A 278 -2.09 5.75 1.06
CA ASP A 278 -3.33 5.91 0.29
C ASP A 278 -4.14 4.63 0.32
N THR A 279 -5.40 4.71 0.71
CA THR A 279 -6.29 3.54 0.82
C THR A 279 -7.48 3.72 -0.12
N TRP A 280 -7.45 2.99 -1.23
CA TRP A 280 -8.45 3.05 -2.29
C TRP A 280 -9.47 1.92 -2.16
N ARG A 281 -10.76 2.24 -1.96
CA ARG A 281 -11.89 1.31 -1.97
C ARG A 281 -12.84 1.61 -3.14
N PRO A 282 -12.51 1.18 -4.36
CA PRO A 282 -13.25 1.49 -5.57
C PRO A 282 -14.63 0.83 -5.63
N ALA A 283 -15.61 1.60 -6.10
CA ALA A 283 -17.02 1.21 -6.22
C ALA A 283 -17.37 0.33 -7.42
N ASP A 284 -16.55 0.34 -8.46
CA ASP A 284 -16.78 -0.44 -9.67
C ASP A 284 -15.47 -0.65 -10.47
N ALA A 285 -15.60 -1.16 -11.69
CA ALA A 285 -14.46 -1.39 -12.56
C ALA A 285 -13.71 -0.12 -12.97
N VAL A 286 -14.40 1.02 -13.11
CA VAL A 286 -13.78 2.30 -13.53
C VAL A 286 -12.92 2.84 -12.39
N GLU A 287 -13.46 2.91 -11.17
CA GLU A 287 -12.69 3.33 -10.01
C GLU A 287 -11.54 2.36 -9.70
N SER A 288 -11.69 1.07 -9.99
CA SER A 288 -10.62 0.09 -9.85
C SER A 288 -9.46 0.34 -10.83
N ALA A 289 -9.76 0.75 -12.07
CA ALA A 289 -8.73 1.12 -13.04
C ALA A 289 -8.01 2.42 -12.65
N VAL A 290 -8.76 3.41 -12.17
CA VAL A 290 -8.18 4.67 -11.66
C VAL A 290 -7.31 4.43 -10.43
N SER A 291 -7.74 3.60 -9.48
CA SER A 291 -6.95 3.33 -8.27
C SER A 291 -5.61 2.65 -8.58
N TRP A 292 -5.58 1.73 -9.55
CA TRP A 292 -4.32 1.17 -10.06
C TRP A 292 -3.44 2.22 -10.73
N LYS A 293 -4.00 3.07 -11.61
CA LYS A 293 -3.25 4.17 -12.24
C LYS A 293 -2.63 5.09 -11.18
N SER A 294 -3.42 5.53 -10.21
CA SER A 294 -2.97 6.41 -9.12
C SER A 294 -1.88 5.75 -8.27
N ALA A 295 -2.00 4.47 -7.93
CA ALA A 295 -0.99 3.73 -7.18
C ALA A 295 0.36 3.60 -7.93
N LEU A 296 0.31 3.50 -9.27
CA LEU A 296 1.51 3.41 -10.11
C LEU A 296 2.21 4.76 -10.26
N GLU A 297 1.43 5.82 -10.42
CA GLU A 297 1.92 7.19 -10.56
C GLU A 297 2.45 7.77 -9.22
N ARG A 298 2.03 7.21 -8.08
CA ARG A 298 2.47 7.65 -6.75
C ARG A 298 3.94 7.29 -6.48
N LYS A 299 4.81 8.29 -6.36
CA LYS A 299 6.26 8.10 -6.16
C LYS A 299 6.74 8.19 -4.71
N ASP A 300 5.91 8.67 -3.79
CA ASP A 300 6.32 9.08 -2.43
C ASP A 300 5.61 8.29 -1.31
N GLY A 301 4.99 7.17 -1.64
CA GLY A 301 4.42 6.27 -0.64
C GLY A 301 3.63 5.10 -1.25
N PRO A 302 3.14 4.20 -0.38
CA PRO A 302 2.44 2.97 -0.79
C PRO A 302 0.94 3.19 -1.00
N SER A 303 0.32 2.31 -1.77
CA SER A 303 -1.14 2.30 -1.91
C SER A 303 -1.70 0.95 -1.46
N ALA A 304 -2.75 0.98 -0.65
CA ALA A 304 -3.60 -0.17 -0.37
C ALA A 304 -4.83 -0.11 -1.27
N LEU A 305 -4.99 -1.12 -2.13
CA LEU A 305 -6.12 -1.25 -3.05
C LEU A 305 -7.07 -2.32 -2.51
N ILE A 306 -8.31 -1.93 -2.24
CA ILE A 306 -9.29 -2.71 -1.48
C ILE A 306 -10.40 -3.21 -2.40
N PHE A 307 -10.55 -4.52 -2.53
CA PHE A 307 -11.36 -5.12 -3.58
C PHE A 307 -12.38 -6.14 -3.08
N SER A 308 -13.57 -6.13 -3.68
CA SER A 308 -14.68 -6.99 -3.34
C SER A 308 -14.52 -8.43 -3.83
N ARG A 309 -15.20 -9.36 -3.15
CA ARG A 309 -15.39 -10.74 -3.65
C ARG A 309 -16.52 -10.80 -4.70
N GLN A 310 -17.60 -10.10 -4.39
CA GLN A 310 -18.89 -10.02 -5.07
C GLN A 310 -18.91 -8.96 -6.18
N ASN A 311 -19.83 -9.11 -7.13
CA ASN A 311 -19.98 -8.17 -8.25
C ASN A 311 -20.48 -6.79 -7.79
N LEU A 312 -19.94 -5.75 -8.40
CA LEU A 312 -20.33 -4.37 -8.15
C LEU A 312 -20.98 -3.77 -9.40
N GLN A 313 -22.08 -3.06 -9.21
CA GLN A 313 -22.79 -2.43 -10.32
C GLN A 313 -21.99 -1.25 -10.86
N HIS A 314 -21.84 -1.19 -12.18
CA HIS A 314 -21.23 -0.05 -12.85
C HIS A 314 -22.03 1.24 -12.59
N GLN A 315 -21.32 2.33 -12.27
CA GLN A 315 -21.92 3.64 -12.11
C GLN A 315 -21.66 4.50 -13.35
N ALA A 316 -22.74 5.01 -13.95
CA ALA A 316 -22.65 5.94 -15.08
C ALA A 316 -21.96 7.24 -14.64
N ARG A 317 -21.02 7.71 -15.46
CA ARG A 317 -20.25 8.93 -15.21
C ARG A 317 -20.06 9.72 -16.51
N ASP A 318 -20.03 11.04 -16.40
CA ASP A 318 -19.50 11.88 -17.46
C ASP A 318 -17.96 11.96 -17.42
N ALA A 319 -17.36 12.67 -18.38
CA ALA A 319 -15.91 12.82 -18.48
C ALA A 319 -15.28 13.53 -17.28
N GLN A 320 -15.98 14.50 -16.69
CA GLN A 320 -15.49 15.26 -15.54
C GLN A 320 -15.50 14.37 -14.29
N GLN A 321 -16.59 13.63 -14.07
CA GLN A 321 -16.69 12.66 -12.98
C GLN A 321 -15.63 11.56 -13.08
N ILE A 322 -15.32 11.05 -14.27
CA ILE A 322 -14.22 10.11 -14.47
C ILE A 322 -12.87 10.72 -14.05
N ALA A 323 -12.61 11.98 -14.41
CA ALA A 323 -11.39 12.68 -14.00
C ALA A 323 -11.34 12.89 -12.48
N ASP A 324 -12.48 13.23 -11.87
CA ASP A 324 -12.60 13.52 -10.44
C ASP A 324 -12.46 12.29 -9.54
N ILE A 325 -12.54 11.05 -10.06
CA ILE A 325 -12.20 9.84 -9.28
C ILE A 325 -10.79 9.96 -8.68
N SER A 326 -9.85 10.51 -9.45
CA SER A 326 -8.45 10.71 -9.01
C SER A 326 -8.30 11.75 -7.89
N ARG A 327 -9.37 12.49 -7.57
CA ARG A 327 -9.42 13.46 -6.45
C ARG A 327 -9.92 12.83 -5.15
N GLY A 328 -10.12 11.51 -5.13
CA GLY A 328 -10.37 10.71 -3.93
C GLY A 328 -11.81 10.74 -3.41
N GLY A 329 -12.54 11.82 -3.68
CA GLY A 329 -13.96 11.97 -3.35
C GLY A 329 -14.64 12.98 -4.26
N TYR A 330 -15.77 12.60 -4.86
CA TYR A 330 -16.42 13.40 -5.90
C TYR A 330 -17.93 13.17 -5.93
N VAL A 331 -18.65 14.13 -6.54
CA VAL A 331 -20.11 14.06 -6.70
C VAL A 331 -20.46 13.10 -7.84
N LEU A 332 -21.13 11.99 -7.51
CA LEU A 332 -21.55 10.97 -8.47
C LEU A 332 -23.00 11.21 -8.94
N LYS A 333 -23.90 11.57 -8.01
CA LYS A 333 -25.28 11.96 -8.29
C LYS A 333 -25.57 13.27 -7.56
N ASP A 334 -26.38 14.11 -8.15
CA ASP A 334 -26.67 15.43 -7.60
C ASP A 334 -28.11 15.88 -7.87
N CYS A 335 -28.52 16.92 -7.17
CA CYS A 335 -29.80 17.59 -7.32
C CYS A 335 -29.63 19.01 -7.89
N ALA A 336 -30.74 19.66 -8.23
CA ALA A 336 -30.73 21.07 -8.61
C ALA A 336 -30.72 21.99 -7.37
N GLY A 337 -29.70 22.83 -7.27
CA GLY A 337 -29.49 23.73 -6.13
C GLY A 337 -28.75 23.04 -4.98
N GLU A 338 -28.89 23.57 -3.77
CA GLU A 338 -28.27 23.01 -2.57
C GLU A 338 -28.98 21.70 -2.14
N PRO A 339 -28.24 20.61 -1.86
CA PRO A 339 -28.83 19.38 -1.35
C PRO A 339 -29.26 19.56 0.11
N GLU A 340 -30.38 18.95 0.48
CA GLU A 340 -30.80 18.82 1.88
C GLU A 340 -30.17 17.58 2.54
N LEU A 341 -29.68 16.62 1.76
CA LEU A 341 -29.05 15.38 2.24
C LEU A 341 -27.85 14.99 1.36
N ILE A 342 -26.75 14.59 1.99
CA ILE A 342 -25.61 13.99 1.28
C ILE A 342 -25.38 12.55 1.74
N LEU A 343 -25.44 11.61 0.80
CA LEU A 343 -25.03 10.22 0.99
C LEU A 343 -23.56 10.08 0.60
N ILE A 344 -22.70 9.65 1.52
CA ILE A 344 -21.27 9.40 1.29
C ILE A 344 -21.05 7.89 1.33
N ALA A 345 -20.54 7.31 0.25
CA ALA A 345 -20.34 5.87 0.18
C ALA A 345 -19.01 5.50 -0.48
N THR A 346 -18.56 4.26 -0.26
CA THR A 346 -17.36 3.69 -0.87
C THR A 346 -17.64 2.27 -1.34
N GLY A 347 -16.79 1.75 -2.24
CA GLY A 347 -16.82 0.33 -2.60
C GLY A 347 -18.21 -0.20 -2.97
N SER A 348 -18.55 -1.37 -2.42
CA SER A 348 -19.80 -2.06 -2.72
C SER A 348 -21.06 -1.30 -2.33
N GLU A 349 -20.98 -0.34 -1.41
CA GLU A 349 -22.14 0.37 -0.89
C GLU A 349 -22.57 1.55 -1.77
N VAL A 350 -21.74 2.01 -2.71
CA VAL A 350 -22.10 3.12 -3.62
C VAL A 350 -23.32 2.78 -4.48
N GLY A 351 -23.41 1.53 -4.97
CA GLY A 351 -24.56 1.10 -5.76
C GLY A 351 -25.87 1.11 -4.96
N LEU A 352 -25.80 0.88 -3.64
CA LEU A 352 -26.94 0.96 -2.74
C LEU A 352 -27.29 2.43 -2.42
N ALA A 353 -26.29 3.29 -2.21
CA ALA A 353 -26.48 4.73 -2.02
C ALA A 353 -27.16 5.40 -3.24
N VAL A 354 -26.82 4.96 -4.45
CA VAL A 354 -27.49 5.45 -5.68
C VAL A 354 -28.95 5.01 -5.75
N GLN A 355 -29.29 3.78 -5.34
CA GLN A 355 -30.69 3.34 -5.27
C GLN A 355 -31.50 4.18 -4.27
N ALA A 356 -30.90 4.51 -3.11
CA ALA A 356 -31.53 5.40 -2.13
C ALA A 356 -31.72 6.82 -2.69
N PHE A 357 -30.72 7.36 -3.39
CA PHE A 357 -30.83 8.64 -4.09
C PHE A 357 -31.99 8.65 -5.09
N ASP A 358 -32.13 7.61 -5.92
CA ASP A 358 -33.20 7.55 -6.92
C ASP A 358 -34.58 7.56 -6.23
N LYS A 359 -34.76 6.79 -5.15
CA LYS A 359 -36.02 6.75 -4.38
C LYS A 359 -36.35 8.05 -3.66
N LEU A 360 -35.37 8.68 -3.02
CA LEU A 360 -35.57 9.97 -2.34
C LEU A 360 -35.85 11.08 -3.36
N THR A 361 -35.20 11.04 -4.53
CA THR A 361 -35.47 11.98 -5.64
C THR A 361 -36.89 11.82 -6.19
N GLU A 362 -37.38 10.57 -6.34
CA GLU A 362 -38.78 10.29 -6.71
C GLU A 362 -39.79 10.89 -5.70
N GLN A 363 -39.40 11.00 -4.42
CA GLN A 363 -40.18 11.65 -3.36
C GLN A 363 -40.03 13.17 -3.34
N GLY A 364 -39.26 13.75 -4.27
CA GLY A 364 -39.04 15.20 -4.37
C GLY A 364 -37.94 15.74 -3.44
N ARG A 365 -37.16 14.88 -2.80
CA ARG A 365 -36.05 15.27 -1.91
C ARG A 365 -34.83 15.73 -2.71
N LYS A 366 -34.05 16.65 -2.13
CA LYS A 366 -32.83 17.18 -2.75
C LYS A 366 -31.59 16.44 -2.23
N VAL A 367 -31.28 15.32 -2.85
CA VAL A 367 -30.20 14.44 -2.37
C VAL A 367 -28.96 14.57 -3.26
N ARG A 368 -27.79 14.33 -2.68
CA ARG A 368 -26.52 14.16 -3.38
C ARG A 368 -25.87 12.84 -2.99
N VAL A 369 -25.20 12.18 -3.93
CA VAL A 369 -24.33 11.02 -3.66
C VAL A 369 -22.89 11.39 -3.95
N VAL A 370 -22.04 11.19 -2.94
CA VAL A 370 -20.58 11.34 -3.04
C VAL A 370 -19.96 9.94 -2.99
N SER A 371 -19.23 9.58 -4.05
CA SER A 371 -18.33 8.42 -4.02
C SER A 371 -16.99 8.87 -3.43
N MET A 372 -16.50 8.19 -2.41
CA MET A 372 -15.28 8.53 -1.68
C MET A 372 -14.24 7.40 -1.73
N PRO A 373 -13.73 7.02 -2.92
CA PRO A 373 -12.83 5.88 -3.06
C PRO A 373 -11.52 6.02 -2.28
N CYS A 374 -11.00 7.23 -2.05
CA CYS A 374 -9.75 7.44 -1.31
C CYS A 374 -9.79 8.72 -0.46
N THR A 375 -9.96 8.55 0.85
CA THR A 375 -10.13 9.66 1.80
C THR A 375 -8.88 10.51 1.96
N SER A 376 -7.69 9.91 1.99
CA SER A 376 -6.42 10.67 2.09
C SER A 376 -6.21 11.61 0.90
N VAL A 377 -6.54 11.14 -0.31
CA VAL A 377 -6.45 11.94 -1.54
C VAL A 377 -7.50 13.06 -1.55
N PHE A 378 -8.72 12.79 -1.08
CA PHE A 378 -9.75 13.82 -0.89
C PHE A 378 -9.35 14.88 0.13
N ASP A 379 -8.80 14.48 1.27
CA ASP A 379 -8.37 15.39 2.32
C ASP A 379 -7.27 16.35 1.84
N ALA A 380 -6.38 15.85 0.96
CA ALA A 380 -5.29 16.60 0.35
C ALA A 380 -5.75 17.60 -0.72
N GLN A 381 -7.01 17.53 -1.17
CA GLN A 381 -7.56 18.53 -2.09
C GLN A 381 -7.65 19.91 -1.41
N ASP A 382 -7.67 20.95 -2.24
CA ASP A 382 -7.89 22.31 -1.77
C ASP A 382 -9.26 22.49 -1.10
N ALA A 383 -9.38 23.53 -0.29
CA ALA A 383 -10.59 23.79 0.49
C ALA A 383 -11.82 24.06 -0.40
N ALA A 384 -11.63 24.69 -1.57
CA ALA A 384 -12.72 25.00 -2.48
C ALA A 384 -13.32 23.73 -3.08
N TYR A 385 -12.49 22.76 -3.45
CA TYR A 385 -12.97 21.47 -3.93
C TYR A 385 -13.70 20.68 -2.84
N LYS A 386 -13.12 20.60 -1.64
CA LYS A 386 -13.79 19.92 -0.51
C LYS A 386 -15.15 20.54 -0.21
N GLN A 387 -15.25 21.87 -0.22
CA GLN A 387 -16.51 22.61 -0.07
C GLN A 387 -17.49 22.32 -1.22
N SER A 388 -17.01 22.17 -2.46
CA SER A 388 -17.86 21.85 -3.61
C SER A 388 -18.47 20.46 -3.55
N VAL A 389 -17.82 19.50 -2.89
CA VAL A 389 -18.28 18.11 -2.72
C VAL A 389 -19.12 17.95 -1.46
N LEU A 390 -18.61 18.42 -0.31
CA LEU A 390 -19.22 18.34 1.03
C LEU A 390 -19.42 19.76 1.61
N PRO A 391 -20.39 20.53 1.11
CA PRO A 391 -20.66 21.89 1.59
C PRO A 391 -20.97 21.89 3.09
N LEU A 392 -20.30 22.77 3.85
CA LEU A 392 -20.46 22.89 5.31
C LEU A 392 -21.89 23.24 5.73
N GLU A 393 -22.65 23.89 4.86
CA GLU A 393 -24.04 24.28 5.05
C GLU A 393 -24.99 23.08 5.12
N VAL A 394 -24.58 21.93 4.58
CA VAL A 394 -25.38 20.70 4.55
C VAL A 394 -24.88 19.74 5.63
N GLY A 395 -25.44 19.87 6.83
CA GLY A 395 -25.13 19.05 8.01
C GLY A 395 -25.72 17.64 7.96
N ALA A 396 -26.88 17.47 7.30
CA ALA A 396 -27.51 16.17 7.12
C ALA A 396 -26.71 15.31 6.13
N ARG A 397 -25.94 14.38 6.70
CA ARG A 397 -25.03 13.49 5.96
C ARG A 397 -25.19 12.06 6.46
N ILE A 398 -25.22 11.10 5.54
CA ILE A 398 -25.22 9.68 5.87
C ILE A 398 -24.01 9.02 5.22
N ALA A 399 -23.12 8.44 6.03
CA ALA A 399 -22.06 7.58 5.51
C ALA A 399 -22.52 6.13 5.42
N ILE A 400 -22.20 5.45 4.33
CA ILE A 400 -22.62 4.06 4.06
C ILE A 400 -21.40 3.24 3.65
N GLU A 401 -20.95 2.35 4.54
CA GLU A 401 -19.79 1.49 4.29
C GLU A 401 -19.85 0.22 5.14
N ALA A 402 -19.64 -0.95 4.53
CA ALA A 402 -19.58 -2.24 5.23
C ALA A 402 -18.24 -2.44 5.97
N ALA A 403 -17.94 -1.52 6.89
CA ALA A 403 -16.76 -1.44 7.73
C ALA A 403 -17.09 -0.67 9.03
N HIS A 404 -16.12 -0.57 9.94
CA HIS A 404 -16.31 0.06 11.25
C HIS A 404 -16.82 1.51 11.16
N ALA A 405 -17.94 1.81 11.83
CA ALA A 405 -18.65 3.08 11.71
C ALA A 405 -17.80 4.32 12.08
N ASP A 406 -17.08 4.29 13.21
CA ASP A 406 -16.49 5.48 13.82
C ASP A 406 -15.55 6.33 12.95
N PHE A 407 -14.92 5.74 11.93
CA PHE A 407 -14.08 6.51 11.01
C PHE A 407 -14.87 7.64 10.32
N TRP A 408 -16.16 7.42 10.07
CA TRP A 408 -17.00 8.30 9.29
C TRP A 408 -17.44 9.58 9.99
N TYR A 409 -17.32 9.67 11.33
CA TYR A 409 -17.60 10.92 12.07
C TYR A 409 -16.78 12.10 11.55
N LYS A 410 -15.60 11.85 10.97
CA LYS A 410 -14.78 12.87 10.30
C LYS A 410 -15.53 13.63 9.19
N TYR A 411 -16.42 12.96 8.47
CA TYR A 411 -17.11 13.52 7.30
C TYR A 411 -18.58 13.84 7.56
N VAL A 412 -19.25 13.10 8.46
CA VAL A 412 -20.67 13.30 8.78
C VAL A 412 -20.90 14.22 9.99
N GLY A 413 -19.87 14.50 10.79
CA GLY A 413 -20.00 15.31 12.00
C GLY A 413 -20.81 14.62 13.09
N LEU A 414 -21.30 15.40 14.07
CA LEU A 414 -22.09 14.87 15.19
C LEU A 414 -23.59 14.75 14.89
N GLU A 415 -24.06 15.43 13.84
CA GLU A 415 -25.48 15.48 13.46
C GLU A 415 -25.84 14.45 12.38
N GLY A 416 -24.86 14.00 11.59
CA GLY A 416 -25.08 12.98 10.58
C GLY A 416 -25.34 11.58 11.14
N ARG A 417 -25.58 10.63 10.24
CA ARG A 417 -25.78 9.21 10.56
C ARG A 417 -24.75 8.34 9.84
N ILE A 418 -24.50 7.15 10.37
CA ILE A 418 -23.55 6.19 9.79
C ILE A 418 -24.23 4.83 9.71
N ILE A 419 -24.30 4.30 8.50
CA ILE A 419 -24.69 2.91 8.22
C ILE A 419 -23.39 2.15 8.00
N GLY A 420 -22.91 1.55 9.09
CA GLY A 420 -21.67 0.80 9.12
C GLY A 420 -21.71 -0.30 10.17
N MET A 421 -20.64 -1.08 10.23
CA MET A 421 -20.49 -2.17 11.18
C MET A 421 -20.09 -1.64 12.56
N THR A 422 -20.64 -2.24 13.62
CA THR A 422 -20.28 -1.98 15.03
C THR A 422 -19.95 -3.26 15.80
N THR A 423 -20.00 -4.41 15.13
CA THR A 423 -19.68 -5.74 15.64
C THR A 423 -18.79 -6.48 14.63
N TYR A 424 -18.27 -7.64 15.03
CA TYR A 424 -17.80 -8.62 14.05
C TYR A 424 -18.97 -9.11 13.18
N GLY A 425 -18.63 -9.71 12.04
CA GLY A 425 -19.63 -10.33 11.16
C GLY A 425 -20.02 -11.74 11.61
N GLU A 426 -20.65 -12.50 10.71
CA GLU A 426 -21.18 -13.84 10.97
C GLU A 426 -20.94 -14.76 9.78
N SER A 427 -21.00 -16.08 10.02
CA SER A 427 -20.85 -17.09 8.96
C SER A 427 -22.19 -17.36 8.27
N ALA A 428 -22.50 -16.64 7.19
CA ALA A 428 -23.69 -16.86 6.37
C ALA A 428 -23.47 -16.41 4.91
N PRO A 429 -24.39 -16.71 3.97
CA PRO A 429 -24.35 -16.14 2.63
C PRO A 429 -24.35 -14.61 2.66
N ALA A 430 -23.53 -13.97 1.82
CA ALA A 430 -23.30 -12.53 1.84
C ALA A 430 -24.58 -11.68 1.80
N SER A 431 -25.60 -12.07 1.03
CA SER A 431 -26.86 -11.34 0.96
C SER A 431 -27.60 -11.30 2.29
N ALA A 432 -27.60 -12.41 3.04
CA ALA A 432 -28.22 -12.48 4.36
C ALA A 432 -27.45 -11.63 5.37
N LEU A 433 -26.11 -11.57 5.27
CA LEU A 433 -25.29 -10.71 6.12
C LEU A 433 -25.57 -9.23 5.86
N PHE A 434 -25.64 -8.80 4.60
CA PHE A 434 -25.99 -7.41 4.29
C PHE A 434 -27.38 -7.03 4.79
N GLU A 435 -28.36 -7.93 4.69
CA GLU A 435 -29.71 -7.72 5.24
C GLU A 435 -29.68 -7.60 6.77
N GLU A 436 -29.08 -8.56 7.48
CA GLU A 436 -28.99 -8.60 8.94
C GLU A 436 -28.29 -7.37 9.52
N PHE A 437 -27.19 -6.92 8.88
CA PHE A 437 -26.43 -5.77 9.34
C PHE A 437 -26.95 -4.43 8.79
N GLY A 438 -28.13 -4.41 8.18
CA GLY A 438 -28.83 -3.17 7.83
C GLY A 438 -28.30 -2.45 6.58
N PHE A 439 -27.56 -3.13 5.70
CA PHE A 439 -27.18 -2.61 4.39
C PHE A 439 -28.30 -2.87 3.38
N THR A 440 -29.47 -2.31 3.66
CA THR A 440 -30.68 -2.42 2.83
C THR A 440 -31.15 -1.05 2.40
N LEU A 441 -31.90 -1.01 1.30
CA LEU A 441 -32.47 0.22 0.79
C LEU A 441 -33.46 0.82 1.81
N GLU A 442 -34.28 -0.04 2.40
CA GLU A 442 -35.29 0.30 3.40
C GLU A 442 -34.66 0.98 4.62
N ASN A 443 -33.54 0.45 5.13
CA ASN A 443 -32.86 1.04 6.28
C ASN A 443 -32.29 2.43 5.94
N ILE A 444 -31.68 2.60 4.76
CA ILE A 444 -31.17 3.92 4.34
C ILE A 444 -32.30 4.93 4.23
N LEU A 445 -33.43 4.54 3.64
CA LEU A 445 -34.60 5.42 3.51
C LEU A 445 -35.17 5.82 4.87
N GLY A 446 -35.30 4.87 5.80
CA GLY A 446 -35.77 5.16 7.16
C GLY A 446 -34.84 6.11 7.94
N ILE A 447 -33.53 5.90 7.85
CA ILE A 447 -32.53 6.77 8.48
C ILE A 447 -32.52 8.16 7.82
N ALA A 448 -32.72 8.24 6.50
CA ALA A 448 -32.81 9.51 5.78
C ALA A 448 -34.09 10.29 6.14
N GLU A 449 -35.21 9.60 6.34
CA GLU A 449 -36.45 10.21 6.82
C GLU A 449 -36.26 10.77 8.23
N GLU A 450 -35.74 9.97 9.17
CA GLU A 450 -35.43 10.41 10.54
C GLU A 450 -34.53 11.65 10.56
N LEU A 451 -33.41 11.60 9.84
CA LEU A 451 -32.41 12.67 9.83
C LEU A 451 -32.92 13.99 9.24
N LEU A 452 -33.93 13.95 8.35
CA LEU A 452 -34.47 15.13 7.70
C LEU A 452 -35.74 15.67 8.37
N GLU A 453 -36.28 14.96 9.35
CA GLU A 453 -37.41 15.40 10.18
C GLU A 453 -36.96 16.00 11.54
N ASP A 454 -35.76 15.63 12.02
CA ASP A 454 -35.03 16.27 13.12
C ASP A 454 -34.57 17.71 12.76
#